data_AF-A0A950TIB3-F1
#
_entry.id   AF-A0A950TIB3-F1
#
_cell.length_a   1.000
_cell.length_b   1.000
_cell.length_c   1.000
_cell.angle_alpha   90.00
_cell.angle_beta   90.00
_cell.angle_gamma   90.00
#
_symmetry.space_group_name_H-M   'P 1'
#
loop_
_entity.id
_entity.type
_entity.pdbx_description
1 polymer ?
#
loop_
_entity_poly.entity_id
_entity_poly.type
_entity_poly.pdbx_seq_one_letter_code
_entity_poly.pdbx_strand_id
1 'polypeptide(L)'
;SEVPWAGHLARHAMGDVMAAIHQSRTALIFVNTRSQAERTFQELWRINDDGLAIALHHGSLDVAQRRKVEGAMAQGRLRAVVCTSSLDLGVDWGDIDLVINVGAPKGSSRLLQRIGRANHRMDEASRGVLVPANRFEVLECTAAIEAVAANAQDTPLLRTGALDVLAQHVLGCACGAPFRAEDLYAEVRQAAPYRALSRKDFDDAVDFVATGGYALKSYERFAKIRQSQDGRWRITHPRVAQRYRMNVGTIVEADMLKVRLVRARESRHGYSGPIARGGKLLGQVEEYFVESLAPGDTFVFSGEILRYEGLVGDEIYVSRASGQDPKIPSYEGGKFPLSTYLAERVRQLLAEPAHWRVLPDEVREWLDIQQWRSIVPGARDLLVETFPRADKNYLVCYPFEGRLAHQTLGMLLTRRLERARLRPLGFVANEYALAVWGLGDPALAIRQGELSLDALFDEDMLGDELEAWLDESALMKRTFHNCAIIAGLIERRFPGEEKSRRQMTISTDLVYDVLRRHQADHVLLRAARQDAATEALDIRRLGTMLSRIRGRIVHKPLDRVSPLAVPALLEIGTEGVAGEASEVLLAEAEARLVREAMQR
;
A
#
# COMPACT_ATOMS: atom_id res chain seq x y z
N SER A 1 29.47 -8.69 -3.57
CA SER A 1 28.40 -9.30 -4.39
C SER A 1 27.87 -8.28 -5.39
N GLU A 2 27.49 -8.69 -6.60
CA GLU A 2 26.93 -7.78 -7.64
C GLU A 2 25.51 -7.33 -7.26
N VAL A 3 25.22 -6.03 -7.40
CA VAL A 3 23.92 -5.42 -7.11
C VAL A 3 22.93 -5.69 -8.25
N PRO A 4 21.81 -6.38 -7.99
CA PRO A 4 20.80 -6.68 -8.99
C PRO A 4 20.15 -5.43 -9.57
N TRP A 5 19.67 -5.54 -10.81
CA TRP A 5 18.93 -4.45 -11.45
C TRP A 5 17.56 -4.25 -10.79
N ALA A 6 16.92 -5.34 -10.34
CA ALA A 6 15.57 -5.34 -9.76
C ALA A 6 15.45 -6.32 -8.58
N GLY A 7 14.36 -6.19 -7.83
CA GLY A 7 13.99 -7.10 -6.74
C GLY A 7 14.10 -6.46 -5.35
N HIS A 8 13.56 -7.17 -4.35
CA HIS A 8 13.26 -6.64 -3.01
C HIS A 8 13.92 -7.41 -1.85
N LEU A 9 14.64 -8.51 -2.12
CA LEU A 9 15.10 -9.44 -1.07
C LEU A 9 16.59 -9.32 -0.71
N ALA A 10 17.37 -8.55 -1.47
CA ALA A 10 18.82 -8.40 -1.31
C ALA A 10 19.59 -9.73 -1.18
N ARG A 11 19.12 -10.80 -1.85
CA ARG A 11 19.70 -12.16 -1.77
C ARG A 11 21.19 -12.20 -2.06
N HIS A 12 21.65 -11.36 -2.99
CA HIS A 12 23.05 -11.25 -3.38
C HIS A 12 24.00 -10.93 -2.21
N ALA A 13 23.51 -10.22 -1.19
CA ALA A 13 24.29 -9.75 -0.05
C ALA A 13 24.07 -10.54 1.26
N MET A 14 23.29 -11.64 1.24
CA MET A 14 22.99 -12.39 2.47
C MET A 14 24.23 -13.01 3.12
N GLY A 15 25.24 -13.37 2.33
CA GLY A 15 26.54 -13.81 2.85
C GLY A 15 27.25 -12.71 3.64
N ASP A 16 27.25 -11.48 3.13
CA ASP A 16 27.83 -10.31 3.81
C ASP A 16 27.04 -9.96 5.08
N VAL A 17 25.71 -10.10 5.05
CA VAL A 17 24.85 -9.95 6.24
C VAL A 17 25.22 -10.99 7.30
N MET A 18 25.39 -12.25 6.92
CA MET A 18 25.81 -13.30 7.86
C MET A 18 27.20 -13.00 8.44
N ALA A 19 28.16 -12.60 7.61
CA ALA A 19 29.48 -12.19 8.06
C ALA A 19 29.43 -11.02 9.06
N ALA A 20 28.55 -10.05 8.84
CA ALA A 20 28.33 -8.94 9.77
C ALA A 20 27.74 -9.42 11.11
N ILE A 21 26.83 -10.40 11.11
CA ILE A 21 26.28 -11.03 12.33
C ILE A 21 27.38 -11.78 13.10
N HIS A 22 28.31 -12.44 12.42
CA HIS A 22 29.45 -13.09 13.06
C HIS A 22 30.34 -12.09 13.81
N GLN A 23 30.55 -10.92 13.22
CA GLN A 23 31.42 -9.86 13.76
C GLN A 23 30.76 -9.00 14.84
N SER A 24 29.44 -9.07 15.01
CA SER A 24 28.70 -8.33 16.04
C SER A 24 28.35 -9.22 17.22
N ARG A 25 28.11 -8.64 18.40
CA ARG A 25 27.59 -9.38 19.57
C ARG A 25 26.13 -9.73 19.36
N THR A 26 25.31 -8.73 18.99
CA THR A 26 23.87 -8.88 18.72
C THR A 26 23.45 -7.92 17.61
N ALA A 27 22.89 -8.45 16.51
CA ALA A 27 22.38 -7.65 15.41
C ALA A 27 20.85 -7.56 15.37
N LEU A 28 20.32 -6.38 15.04
CA LEU A 28 18.94 -6.22 14.58
C LEU A 28 18.90 -6.09 13.06
N ILE A 29 18.14 -6.95 12.39
CA ILE A 29 17.99 -6.94 10.94
C ILE A 29 16.59 -6.44 10.60
N PHE A 30 16.48 -5.15 10.33
CA PHE A 30 15.24 -4.53 9.94
C PHE A 30 14.91 -4.79 8.47
N VAL A 31 13.65 -5.12 8.22
CA VAL A 31 13.05 -5.26 6.90
C VAL A 31 11.79 -4.40 6.81
N ASN A 32 11.33 -4.13 5.59
CA ASN A 32 10.19 -3.26 5.35
C ASN A 32 8.84 -4.00 5.41
N THR A 33 8.82 -5.30 5.10
CA THR A 33 7.57 -6.08 5.03
C THR A 33 7.66 -7.39 5.81
N ARG A 34 6.52 -7.95 6.21
CA ARG A 34 6.44 -9.26 6.88
C ARG A 34 6.95 -10.39 5.98
N SER A 35 6.60 -10.36 4.70
CA SER A 35 7.06 -11.37 3.73
C SER A 35 8.57 -11.28 3.46
N GLN A 36 9.13 -10.07 3.49
CA GLN A 36 10.58 -9.87 3.45
C GLN A 36 11.23 -10.43 4.72
N ALA A 37 10.62 -10.23 5.90
CA ALA A 37 11.13 -10.77 7.17
C ALA A 37 11.28 -12.29 7.14
N GLU A 38 10.20 -12.99 6.75
CA GLU A 38 10.19 -14.44 6.66
C GLU A 38 11.22 -14.96 5.64
N ARG A 39 11.31 -14.33 4.47
CA ARG A 39 12.27 -14.72 3.43
C ARG A 39 13.71 -14.45 3.84
N THR A 40 14.01 -13.28 4.40
CA THR A 40 15.35 -12.95 4.92
C THR A 40 15.75 -13.93 6.01
N PHE A 41 14.83 -14.26 6.93
CA PHE A 41 15.08 -15.27 7.96
C PHE A 41 15.38 -16.65 7.37
N GLN A 42 14.62 -17.11 6.38
CA GLN A 42 14.86 -18.38 5.69
C GLN A 42 16.21 -18.41 4.96
N GLU A 43 16.58 -17.31 4.27
CA GLU A 43 17.87 -17.22 3.59
C GLU A 43 19.05 -17.25 4.57
N LEU A 44 18.96 -16.51 5.67
CA LEU A 44 19.97 -16.55 6.73
C LEU A 44 20.05 -17.93 7.36
N TRP A 45 18.90 -18.56 7.66
CA TRP A 45 18.87 -19.91 8.22
C TRP A 45 19.53 -20.95 7.30
N ARG A 46 19.32 -20.82 5.98
CA ARG A 46 19.90 -21.72 4.97
C ARG A 46 21.43 -21.68 4.93
N ILE A 47 22.03 -20.52 5.24
CA ILE A 47 23.49 -20.31 5.21
C ILE A 47 24.11 -20.26 6.61
N ASN A 48 23.36 -20.63 7.65
CA ASN A 48 23.78 -20.57 9.05
C ASN A 48 24.51 -21.86 9.46
N ASP A 49 25.68 -22.11 8.87
CA ASP A 49 26.46 -23.32 9.10
C ASP A 49 26.90 -23.48 10.58
N ASP A 50 27.13 -22.37 11.27
CA ASP A 50 27.58 -22.32 12.67
C ASP A 50 26.42 -22.37 13.70
N GLY A 51 25.18 -22.48 13.24
CA GLY A 51 24.01 -22.62 14.12
C GLY A 51 23.78 -21.42 15.04
N LEU A 52 24.09 -20.20 14.57
CA LEU A 52 23.86 -18.97 15.33
C LEU A 52 22.38 -18.84 15.73
N ALA A 53 22.14 -18.37 16.95
CA ALA A 53 20.80 -18.14 17.47
C ALA A 53 20.15 -16.92 16.81
N ILE A 54 19.47 -17.13 15.68
CA ILE A 54 18.72 -16.11 14.93
C ILE A 54 17.22 -16.29 15.18
N ALA A 55 16.50 -15.21 15.44
CA ALA A 55 15.05 -15.22 15.63
C ALA A 55 14.32 -14.31 14.62
N LEU A 56 13.00 -14.50 14.51
CA LEU A 56 12.09 -13.70 13.69
C LEU A 56 11.11 -12.95 14.60
N HIS A 57 10.84 -11.67 14.31
CA HIS A 57 9.91 -10.84 15.08
C HIS A 57 9.07 -9.90 14.19
N HIS A 58 7.77 -10.14 14.11
CA HIS A 58 6.81 -9.22 13.48
C HIS A 58 5.42 -9.34 14.11
N GLY A 59 4.56 -8.33 13.90
CA GLY A 59 3.28 -8.20 14.57
C GLY A 59 2.26 -9.34 14.33
N SER A 60 2.41 -10.10 13.24
CA SER A 60 1.53 -11.27 12.97
C SER A 60 1.97 -12.56 13.67
N LEU A 61 3.08 -12.56 14.41
CA LEU A 61 3.44 -13.70 15.26
C LEU A 61 2.56 -13.75 16.51
N ASP A 62 2.28 -14.97 16.97
CA ASP A 62 1.57 -15.20 18.21
C ASP A 62 2.24 -14.49 19.40
N VAL A 63 1.43 -14.03 20.36
CA VAL A 63 1.90 -13.27 21.52
C VAL A 63 2.91 -14.08 22.35
N ALA A 64 2.70 -15.39 22.51
CA ALA A 64 3.63 -16.24 23.26
C ALA A 64 4.98 -16.36 22.53
N GLN A 65 4.95 -16.46 21.20
CA GLN A 65 6.17 -16.48 20.39
C GLN A 65 6.94 -15.16 20.48
N ARG A 66 6.25 -14.00 20.38
CA ARG A 66 6.88 -12.68 20.54
C ARG A 66 7.54 -12.53 21.91
N ARG A 67 6.81 -12.84 22.99
CA ARG A 67 7.35 -12.80 24.37
C ARG A 67 8.55 -13.72 24.56
N LYS A 68 8.59 -14.88 23.90
CA LYS A 68 9.73 -15.80 23.95
C LYS A 68 10.97 -15.17 23.29
N VAL A 69 10.80 -14.54 22.13
CA VAL A 69 11.89 -13.84 21.42
C VAL A 69 12.39 -12.64 22.24
N GLU A 70 11.47 -11.81 22.73
CA GLU A 70 11.78 -10.66 23.60
C GLU A 70 12.54 -11.10 24.86
N GLY A 71 12.09 -12.18 25.53
CA GLY A 71 12.77 -12.73 26.70
C GLY A 71 14.16 -13.29 26.40
N ALA A 72 14.34 -14.00 25.28
CA ALA A 72 15.64 -14.50 24.85
C ALA A 72 16.60 -13.37 24.48
N MET A 73 16.08 -12.29 23.89
CA MET A 73 16.84 -11.09 23.56
C MET A 73 17.29 -10.35 24.83
N ALA A 74 16.39 -10.15 25.79
CA ALA A 74 16.69 -9.55 27.09
C ALA A 74 17.80 -10.29 27.86
N GLN A 75 17.90 -11.60 27.64
CA GLN A 75 18.87 -12.47 28.30
C GLN A 75 20.19 -12.61 27.51
N GLY A 76 20.34 -11.88 26.38
CA GLY A 76 21.55 -11.94 25.54
C GLY A 76 21.80 -13.29 24.89
N ARG A 77 20.75 -14.09 24.65
CA ARG A 77 20.85 -15.46 24.09
C ARG A 77 20.76 -15.50 22.56
N LEU A 78 20.43 -14.38 21.94
CA LEU A 78 20.27 -14.28 20.48
C LEU A 78 21.45 -13.55 19.88
N ARG A 79 21.91 -14.02 18.72
CA ARG A 79 22.93 -13.37 17.90
C ARG A 79 22.32 -12.39 16.92
N ALA A 80 21.11 -12.66 16.45
CA ALA A 80 20.38 -11.71 15.64
C ALA A 80 18.86 -11.87 15.72
N VAL A 81 18.15 -10.79 15.40
CA VAL A 81 16.69 -10.81 15.22
C VAL A 81 16.33 -10.15 13.90
N VAL A 82 15.64 -10.88 13.03
CA VAL A 82 15.02 -10.33 11.82
C VAL A 82 13.67 -9.75 12.19
N CYS A 83 13.46 -8.45 11.96
CA CYS A 83 12.28 -7.75 12.43
C CYS A 83 11.72 -6.71 11.46
N THR A 84 10.41 -6.46 11.56
CA THR A 84 9.77 -5.28 10.95
C THR A 84 9.79 -4.10 11.92
N SER A 85 9.00 -3.06 11.65
CA SER A 85 8.79 -1.91 12.55
C SER A 85 8.26 -2.24 13.94
N SER A 86 7.93 -3.51 14.21
CA SER A 86 7.57 -3.99 15.56
C SER A 86 8.64 -3.72 16.62
N LEU A 87 9.89 -3.49 16.23
CA LEU A 87 10.99 -3.14 17.13
C LEU A 87 11.58 -1.75 16.83
N ASP A 88 10.91 -0.91 16.03
CA ASP A 88 11.39 0.45 15.70
C ASP A 88 11.35 1.37 16.94
N LEU A 89 10.39 1.19 17.86
CA LEU A 89 10.10 2.10 18.97
C LEU A 89 9.97 1.40 20.33
N GLY A 90 10.49 2.04 21.38
CA GLY A 90 10.06 1.80 22.76
C GLY A 90 10.71 0.65 23.53
N VAL A 91 11.68 -0.05 22.94
CA VAL A 91 12.38 -1.14 23.65
C VAL A 91 13.89 -0.92 23.65
N ASP A 92 14.45 -0.78 24.85
CA ASP A 92 15.88 -0.65 25.08
C ASP A 92 16.46 -2.02 25.44
N TRP A 93 17.09 -2.66 24.46
CA TRP A 93 17.82 -3.90 24.65
C TRP A 93 19.31 -3.54 24.64
N GLY A 94 19.86 -3.24 25.82
CA GLY A 94 21.16 -2.55 25.97
C GLY A 94 22.41 -3.24 25.38
N ASP A 95 22.28 -4.41 24.77
CA ASP A 95 23.38 -5.21 24.20
C ASP A 95 23.29 -5.39 22.66
N ILE A 96 22.52 -4.55 21.96
CA ILE A 96 22.55 -4.47 20.49
C ILE A 96 23.71 -3.58 20.05
N ASP A 97 24.62 -4.09 19.22
CA ASP A 97 25.81 -3.36 18.74
C ASP A 97 25.85 -3.18 17.21
N LEU A 98 24.85 -3.71 16.50
CA LEU A 98 24.70 -3.53 15.07
C LEU A 98 23.23 -3.51 14.65
N VAL A 99 22.89 -2.56 13.78
CA VAL A 99 21.63 -2.54 13.04
C VAL A 99 21.91 -2.73 11.56
N ILE A 100 21.18 -3.64 10.91
CA ILE A 100 21.24 -3.92 9.48
C ILE A 100 19.86 -3.61 8.89
N ASN A 101 19.76 -2.70 7.93
CA ASN A 101 18.52 -2.47 7.17
C ASN A 101 18.61 -3.20 5.84
N VAL A 102 17.76 -4.20 5.64
CA VAL A 102 17.62 -4.92 4.38
C VAL A 102 16.54 -4.23 3.53
N GLY A 103 16.97 -3.81 2.34
CA GLY A 103 16.24 -2.88 1.50
C GLY A 103 16.42 -1.42 1.93
N ALA A 104 15.96 -0.51 1.10
CA ALA A 104 16.10 0.92 1.40
C ALA A 104 15.16 1.37 2.56
N PRO A 105 15.57 2.34 3.39
CA PRO A 105 14.89 2.69 4.65
C PRO A 105 13.55 3.43 4.45
N LYS A 106 13.26 3.93 3.24
CA LYS A 106 12.09 4.75 2.86
C LYS A 106 11.97 6.11 3.56
N GLY A 107 12.87 6.42 4.49
CA GLY A 107 12.95 7.72 5.17
C GLY A 107 14.14 7.85 6.12
N SER A 108 14.66 9.07 6.24
CA SER A 108 15.76 9.47 7.13
C SER A 108 15.40 9.38 8.61
N SER A 109 14.19 9.82 9.01
CA SER A 109 13.74 9.74 10.41
C SER A 109 13.64 8.28 10.88
N ARG A 110 13.13 7.40 10.02
CA ARG A 110 13.06 5.97 10.31
C ARG A 110 14.45 5.35 10.39
N LEU A 111 15.33 5.71 9.47
CA LEU A 111 16.72 5.25 9.49
C LEU A 111 17.39 5.61 10.82
N LEU A 112 17.24 6.85 11.29
CA LEU A 112 17.75 7.31 12.58
C LEU A 112 17.15 6.53 13.76
N GLN A 113 15.83 6.34 13.78
CA GLN A 113 15.16 5.57 14.85
C GLN A 113 15.65 4.13 14.91
N ARG A 114 15.84 3.49 13.75
CA ARG A 114 16.33 2.11 13.66
C ARG A 114 17.79 1.99 14.06
N ILE A 115 18.67 2.80 13.46
CA ILE A 115 20.11 2.76 13.76
C ILE A 115 20.37 3.13 15.22
N GLY A 116 19.59 4.05 15.79
CA GLY A 116 19.64 4.41 17.20
C GLY A 116 19.37 3.25 18.18
N ARG A 117 18.94 2.07 17.70
CA ARG A 117 18.85 0.84 18.50
C ARG A 117 20.20 0.18 18.74
N ALA A 118 21.17 0.39 17.85
CA ALA A 118 22.54 -0.06 18.07
C ALA A 118 23.26 0.92 18.99
N ASN A 119 23.98 0.39 19.98
CA ASN A 119 24.76 1.16 20.94
C ASN A 119 23.94 2.29 21.57
N HIS A 120 22.76 1.97 22.11
CA HIS A 120 21.83 2.95 22.67
C HIS A 120 22.34 3.53 24.02
N ARG A 121 23.46 4.25 23.98
CA ARG A 121 24.22 4.79 25.11
C ARG A 121 24.75 6.19 24.75
N MET A 122 24.88 7.08 25.73
CA MET A 122 25.23 8.50 25.51
C MET A 122 26.57 8.72 24.79
N ASP A 123 27.54 7.84 24.97
CA ASP A 123 28.93 8.05 24.53
C ASP A 123 29.41 6.98 23.52
N GLU A 124 28.48 6.30 22.87
CA GLU A 124 28.80 5.26 21.90
C GLU A 124 28.07 5.52 20.58
N ALA A 125 28.81 5.52 19.47
CA ALA A 125 28.23 5.76 18.16
C ALA A 125 27.36 4.56 17.75
N SER A 126 26.14 4.84 17.31
CA SER A 126 25.27 3.82 16.71
C SER A 126 25.87 3.29 15.40
N ARG A 127 25.92 1.97 15.26
CA ARG A 127 26.44 1.30 14.07
C ARG A 127 25.30 0.76 13.21
N GLY A 128 25.27 1.20 11.95
CA GLY A 128 24.25 0.81 10.98
C GLY A 128 24.85 0.37 9.66
N VAL A 129 24.28 -0.68 9.04
CA VAL A 129 24.58 -1.13 7.68
C VAL A 129 23.31 -1.08 6.84
N LEU A 130 23.40 -0.55 5.63
CA LEU A 130 22.31 -0.56 4.65
C LEU A 130 22.61 -1.60 3.57
N VAL A 131 21.62 -2.45 3.28
CA VAL A 131 21.75 -3.55 2.32
C VAL A 131 20.69 -3.38 1.23
N PRO A 132 20.95 -2.55 0.20
CA PRO A 132 20.00 -2.30 -0.88
C PRO A 132 19.73 -3.59 -1.67
N ALA A 133 18.50 -3.80 -2.09
CA ALA A 133 18.10 -4.98 -2.86
C ALA A 133 18.34 -4.83 -4.37
N ASN A 134 18.41 -3.60 -4.88
CA ASN A 134 18.61 -3.28 -6.27
C ASN A 134 19.33 -1.92 -6.47
N ARG A 135 19.68 -1.60 -7.71
CA ARG A 135 20.44 -0.38 -8.06
C ARG A 135 19.74 0.94 -7.72
N PHE A 136 18.40 1.02 -7.81
CA PHE A 136 17.68 2.22 -7.35
C PHE A 136 17.72 2.37 -5.83
N GLU A 137 17.64 1.26 -5.09
CA GLU A 137 17.75 1.29 -3.63
C GLU A 137 19.14 1.73 -3.16
N VAL A 138 20.20 1.55 -3.96
CA VAL A 138 21.51 2.14 -3.68
C VAL A 138 21.45 3.67 -3.68
N LEU A 139 20.75 4.28 -4.65
CA LEU A 139 20.53 5.73 -4.68
C LEU A 139 19.74 6.20 -3.46
N GLU A 140 18.69 5.46 -3.09
CA GLU A 140 17.86 5.76 -1.91
C GLU A 140 18.66 5.64 -0.60
N CYS A 141 19.47 4.60 -0.44
CA CYS A 141 20.35 4.42 0.72
C CYS A 141 21.40 5.53 0.82
N THR A 142 22.01 5.92 -0.30
CA THR A 142 23.00 7.00 -0.37
C THR A 142 22.35 8.33 0.04
N ALA A 143 21.20 8.65 -0.56
CA ALA A 143 20.43 9.85 -0.23
C ALA A 143 19.99 9.87 1.25
N ALA A 144 19.67 8.71 1.84
CA ALA A 144 19.30 8.61 3.25
C ALA A 144 20.49 8.86 4.19
N ILE A 145 21.68 8.36 3.83
CA ILE A 145 22.93 8.64 4.58
C ILE A 145 23.24 10.15 4.54
N GLU A 146 23.15 10.78 3.36
CA GLU A 146 23.38 12.22 3.21
C GLU A 146 22.36 13.05 4.00
N ALA A 147 21.08 12.65 3.97
CA ALA A 147 20.02 13.29 4.76
C ALA A 147 20.31 13.22 6.26
N VAL A 148 20.74 12.05 6.76
CA VAL A 148 21.13 11.86 8.16
C VAL A 148 22.34 12.72 8.53
N ALA A 149 23.37 12.75 7.68
CA ALA A 149 24.55 13.59 7.90
C ALA A 149 24.21 15.09 7.95
N ALA A 150 23.19 15.52 7.20
CA ALA A 150 22.66 16.88 7.22
C ALA A 150 21.69 17.17 8.37
N ASN A 151 21.45 16.22 9.29
CA ASN A 151 20.41 16.28 10.33
C ASN A 151 19.00 16.56 9.77
N ALA A 152 18.74 16.15 8.53
CA ALA A 152 17.41 16.24 7.96
C ALA A 152 16.50 15.16 8.56
N GLN A 153 15.25 15.53 8.86
CA GLN A 153 14.23 14.64 9.38
C GLN A 153 13.00 14.69 8.48
N ASP A 154 12.42 13.53 8.21
CA ASP A 154 11.09 13.44 7.63
C ASP A 154 10.06 13.82 8.71
N THR A 155 9.56 15.05 8.63
CA THR A 155 8.46 15.51 9.47
C THR A 155 7.14 15.11 8.81
N PRO A 156 6.31 14.26 9.44
CA PRO A 156 4.98 13.98 8.93
C PRO A 156 4.18 15.28 8.85
N LEU A 157 3.43 15.47 7.77
CA LEU A 157 2.52 16.59 7.69
C LEU A 157 1.43 16.45 8.75
N LEU A 158 1.04 17.58 9.33
CA LEU A 158 -0.12 17.63 10.21
C LEU A 158 -1.36 17.17 9.42
N ARG A 159 -2.01 16.13 9.92
CA ARG A 159 -3.27 15.64 9.35
C ARG A 159 -4.41 16.57 9.77
N THR A 160 -5.33 16.85 8.85
CA THR A 160 -6.64 17.40 9.18
C THR A 160 -7.46 16.32 9.86
N GLY A 161 -8.31 16.71 10.82
CA GLY A 161 -9.19 15.79 11.53
C GLY A 161 -10.20 15.12 10.60
N ALA A 162 -10.55 13.88 10.90
CA ALA A 162 -11.54 13.11 10.14
C ALA A 162 -12.91 13.14 10.85
N LEU A 163 -14.00 13.14 10.07
CA LEU A 163 -15.36 13.34 10.59
C LEU A 163 -15.93 12.09 11.28
N ASP A 164 -15.48 10.91 10.90
CA ASP A 164 -15.77 9.64 11.57
C ASP A 164 -15.16 9.55 12.97
N VAL A 165 -13.90 9.99 13.13
CA VAL A 165 -13.22 10.12 14.43
C VAL A 165 -13.92 11.18 15.28
N LEU A 166 -14.35 12.29 14.69
CA LEU A 166 -15.14 13.31 15.38
C LEU A 166 -16.47 12.74 15.89
N ALA A 167 -17.20 12.01 15.05
CA ALA A 167 -18.45 11.35 15.44
C ALA A 167 -18.22 10.35 16.60
N GLN A 168 -17.13 9.57 16.56
CA GLN A 168 -16.74 8.68 17.64
C GLN A 168 -16.46 9.46 18.95
N HIS A 169 -15.76 10.59 18.85
CA HIS A 169 -15.44 11.44 19.98
C HIS A 169 -16.69 12.07 20.61
N VAL A 170 -17.60 12.62 19.79
CA VAL A 170 -18.90 13.17 20.23
C VAL A 170 -19.70 12.14 21.03
N LEU A 171 -19.78 10.90 20.52
CA LEU A 171 -20.44 9.81 21.23
C LEU A 171 -19.74 9.48 22.56
N GLY A 172 -18.41 9.47 22.56
CA GLY A 172 -17.58 9.26 23.75
C GLY A 172 -17.86 10.29 24.85
N CYS A 173 -17.93 11.57 24.49
CA CYS A 173 -18.28 12.65 25.40
C CYS A 173 -19.65 12.41 26.04
N ALA A 174 -20.69 12.12 25.24
CA ALA A 174 -22.02 11.79 25.76
C ALA A 174 -22.06 10.54 26.66
N CYS A 175 -21.18 9.56 26.42
CA CYS A 175 -21.05 8.38 27.27
C CYS A 175 -20.41 8.70 28.63
N GLY A 176 -19.56 9.72 28.70
CA GLY A 176 -18.98 10.21 29.94
C GLY A 176 -19.95 11.09 30.74
N ALA A 177 -20.51 12.13 30.10
CA ALA A 177 -21.47 13.04 30.72
C ALA A 177 -22.30 13.82 29.66
N PRO A 178 -23.47 14.37 30.02
CA PRO A 178 -24.22 15.25 29.12
C PRO A 178 -23.46 16.55 28.77
N PHE A 179 -23.39 16.92 27.49
CA PHE A 179 -22.61 18.07 27.01
C PHE A 179 -23.48 19.10 26.28
N ARG A 180 -23.05 20.39 26.23
CA ARG A 180 -23.64 21.38 25.31
C ARG A 180 -22.82 21.41 24.03
N ALA A 181 -23.49 21.50 22.88
CA ALA A 181 -22.83 21.49 21.57
C ALA A 181 -21.77 22.60 21.42
N GLU A 182 -22.07 23.81 21.91
CA GLU A 182 -21.14 24.96 21.86
C GLU A 182 -19.84 24.70 22.62
N ASP A 183 -19.94 24.14 23.83
CA ASP A 183 -18.79 23.89 24.70
C ASP A 183 -17.88 22.83 24.06
N LEU A 184 -18.47 21.75 23.55
CA LEU A 184 -17.72 20.68 22.90
C LEU A 184 -17.07 21.15 21.59
N TYR A 185 -17.75 21.97 20.79
CA TYR A 185 -17.16 22.55 19.58
C TYR A 185 -15.95 23.43 19.90
N ALA A 186 -16.04 24.27 20.94
CA ALA A 186 -14.94 25.12 21.37
C ALA A 186 -13.74 24.30 21.87
N GLU A 187 -13.98 23.20 22.59
CA GLU A 187 -12.94 22.26 23.04
C GLU A 187 -12.28 21.54 21.86
N VAL A 188 -13.06 20.96 20.96
CA VAL A 188 -12.55 20.21 19.78
C VAL A 188 -11.62 21.08 18.93
N ARG A 189 -11.95 22.36 18.73
CA ARG A 189 -11.10 23.28 17.94
C ARG A 189 -9.76 23.62 18.57
N GLN A 190 -9.52 23.27 19.84
CA GLN A 190 -8.20 23.40 20.46
C GLN A 190 -7.24 22.29 20.01
N ALA A 191 -7.78 21.14 19.54
CA ALA A 191 -6.97 20.09 18.96
C ALA A 191 -6.44 20.51 17.57
N ALA A 192 -5.12 20.38 17.35
CA ALA A 192 -4.49 20.81 16.11
C ALA A 192 -5.16 20.27 14.82
N PRO A 193 -5.59 18.99 14.73
CA PRO A 193 -6.27 18.47 13.53
C PRO A 193 -7.62 19.14 13.24
N TYR A 194 -8.31 19.65 14.26
CA TYR A 194 -9.67 20.21 14.15
C TYR A 194 -9.70 21.74 14.30
N ARG A 195 -8.55 22.42 14.30
CA ARG A 195 -8.47 23.88 14.48
C ARG A 195 -9.32 24.66 13.46
N ALA A 196 -9.38 24.13 12.23
CA ALA A 196 -10.14 24.68 11.11
C ALA A 196 -11.52 24.01 10.92
N LEU A 197 -11.99 23.19 11.87
CA LEU A 197 -13.29 22.54 11.81
C LEU A 197 -14.40 23.58 11.67
N SER A 198 -15.22 23.43 10.63
CA SER A 198 -16.37 24.30 10.43
C SER A 198 -17.49 23.96 11.41
N ARG A 199 -18.32 24.94 11.75
CA ARG A 199 -19.47 24.69 12.62
C ARG A 199 -20.45 23.69 12.00
N LYS A 200 -20.68 23.81 10.69
CA LYS A 200 -21.54 22.88 9.95
C LYS A 200 -21.08 21.44 10.10
N ASP A 201 -19.78 21.17 9.95
CA ASP A 201 -19.25 19.80 10.02
C ASP A 201 -19.35 19.21 11.42
N PHE A 202 -19.19 20.05 12.44
CA PHE A 202 -19.43 19.66 13.81
C PHE A 202 -20.90 19.29 14.05
N ASP A 203 -21.83 20.14 13.62
CA ASP A 203 -23.26 19.90 13.76
C ASP A 203 -23.70 18.65 12.98
N ASP A 204 -23.22 18.47 11.74
CA ASP A 204 -23.46 17.26 10.94
C ASP A 204 -23.00 15.99 11.67
N ALA A 205 -21.85 16.05 12.38
CA ALA A 205 -21.34 14.92 13.16
C ALA A 205 -22.21 14.65 14.39
N VAL A 206 -22.69 15.69 15.10
CA VAL A 206 -23.62 15.55 16.22
C VAL A 206 -24.95 14.94 15.76
N ASP A 207 -25.51 15.44 14.66
CA ASP A 207 -26.77 14.96 14.08
C ASP A 207 -26.67 13.50 13.61
N PHE A 208 -25.52 13.14 13.03
CA PHE A 208 -25.22 11.76 12.69
C PHE A 208 -25.18 10.86 13.93
N VAL A 209 -24.57 11.29 15.04
CA VAL A 209 -24.58 10.49 16.28
C VAL A 209 -26.00 10.43 16.89
N ALA A 210 -26.78 11.49 16.73
CA ALA A 210 -28.14 11.59 17.25
C ALA A 210 -29.15 10.72 16.51
N THR A 211 -28.99 10.51 15.21
CA THR A 211 -30.03 9.88 14.36
C THR A 211 -29.50 8.95 13.26
N GLY A 212 -28.20 8.91 13.03
CA GLY A 212 -27.59 8.28 11.86
C GLY A 212 -27.67 9.12 10.58
N GLY A 213 -28.19 10.34 10.63
CA GLY A 213 -28.43 11.19 9.47
C GLY A 213 -29.82 11.01 8.85
N TYR A 214 -30.14 11.84 7.84
CA TYR A 214 -31.49 11.93 7.28
C TYR A 214 -32.03 10.57 6.78
N ALA A 215 -31.20 9.79 6.10
CA ALA A 215 -31.59 8.49 5.55
C ALA A 215 -31.81 7.40 6.62
N LEU A 216 -31.22 7.56 7.81
CA LEU A 216 -31.22 6.54 8.87
C LEU A 216 -32.08 6.92 10.09
N LYS A 217 -32.62 8.15 10.14
CA LYS A 217 -33.41 8.69 11.26
C LYS A 217 -34.64 7.86 11.66
N SER A 218 -35.19 7.07 10.73
CA SER A 218 -36.35 6.21 10.97
C SER A 218 -36.02 4.94 11.78
N TYR A 219 -34.73 4.62 11.94
CA TYR A 219 -34.30 3.42 12.65
C TYR A 219 -33.81 3.78 14.05
N GLU A 220 -34.59 3.43 15.08
CA GLU A 220 -34.29 3.75 16.48
C GLU A 220 -32.89 3.28 16.94
N ARG A 221 -32.37 2.19 16.35
CA ARG A 221 -31.03 1.66 16.66
C ARG A 221 -29.89 2.66 16.43
N PHE A 222 -30.06 3.63 15.54
CA PHE A 222 -29.03 4.63 15.24
C PHE A 222 -29.16 5.90 16.09
N ALA A 223 -30.24 6.03 16.87
CA ALA A 223 -30.45 7.17 17.74
C ALA A 223 -29.68 7.04 19.07
N LYS A 224 -28.37 7.34 19.04
CA LYS A 224 -27.47 7.09 20.18
C LYS A 224 -27.51 8.18 21.25
N ILE A 225 -27.73 9.43 20.84
CA ILE A 225 -27.87 10.57 21.75
C ILE A 225 -29.17 11.33 21.47
N ARG A 226 -29.69 12.03 22.48
CA ARG A 226 -30.84 12.94 22.37
C ARG A 226 -30.58 14.19 23.18
N GLN A 227 -31.16 15.30 22.73
CA GLN A 227 -31.11 16.56 23.44
C GLN A 227 -32.15 16.58 24.57
N SER A 228 -31.74 16.97 25.77
CA SER A 228 -32.63 17.25 26.90
C SER A 228 -33.17 18.68 26.84
N GLN A 229 -34.20 18.96 27.65
CA GLN A 229 -34.88 20.27 27.68
C GLN A 229 -33.94 21.44 28.03
N ASP A 230 -32.84 21.16 28.73
CA ASP A 230 -31.80 22.13 29.09
C ASP A 230 -30.78 22.41 27.96
N GLY A 231 -30.99 21.79 26.79
CA GLY A 231 -30.16 21.93 25.59
C GLY A 231 -28.93 21.03 25.57
N ARG A 232 -28.73 20.16 26.57
CA ARG A 232 -27.60 19.21 26.61
C ARG A 232 -27.89 17.94 25.82
N TRP A 233 -26.86 17.37 25.21
CA TRP A 233 -26.91 16.06 24.57
C TRP A 233 -26.51 14.96 25.55
N ARG A 234 -27.28 13.87 25.61
CA ARG A 234 -27.00 12.70 26.45
C ARG A 234 -27.30 11.41 25.71
N ILE A 235 -26.66 10.32 26.12
CA ILE A 235 -26.98 8.98 25.58
C ILE A 235 -28.45 8.61 25.83
N THR A 236 -29.05 7.89 24.89
CA THR A 236 -30.45 7.43 24.97
C THR A 236 -30.63 6.27 25.93
N HIS A 237 -29.60 5.44 26.11
CA HIS A 237 -29.66 4.25 26.97
C HIS A 237 -28.26 3.85 27.49
N PRO A 238 -28.11 3.33 28.73
CA PRO A 238 -26.80 2.90 29.27
C PRO A 238 -26.06 1.85 28.42
N ARG A 239 -26.80 1.03 27.67
CA ARG A 239 -26.24 0.05 26.71
C ARG A 239 -25.36 0.72 25.64
N VAL A 240 -25.65 1.97 25.27
CA VAL A 240 -24.82 2.74 24.31
C VAL A 240 -23.40 2.89 24.84
N ALA A 241 -23.24 3.26 26.12
CA ALA A 241 -21.93 3.39 26.75
C ALA A 241 -21.19 2.06 26.91
N GLN A 242 -21.91 0.94 27.09
CA GLN A 242 -21.29 -0.39 27.09
C GLN A 242 -20.77 -0.75 25.69
N ARG A 243 -21.58 -0.55 24.65
CA ARG A 243 -21.20 -0.83 23.26
C ARG A 243 -20.06 0.06 22.78
N TYR A 244 -20.07 1.35 23.13
CA TYR A 244 -18.99 2.27 22.85
C TYR A 244 -17.65 1.74 23.39
N ARG A 245 -17.59 1.37 24.67
CA ARG A 245 -16.36 0.83 25.29
C ARG A 245 -15.81 -0.42 24.63
N MET A 246 -16.68 -1.25 24.02
CA MET A 246 -16.26 -2.47 23.33
C MET A 246 -15.73 -2.21 21.92
N ASN A 247 -16.08 -1.09 21.29
CA ASN A 247 -15.83 -0.81 19.87
C ASN A 247 -14.98 0.45 19.62
N VAL A 248 -14.76 1.29 20.62
CA VAL A 248 -13.95 2.52 20.53
C VAL A 248 -12.52 2.21 20.05
N GLY A 249 -12.01 3.06 19.16
CA GLY A 249 -10.72 2.89 18.51
C GLY A 249 -10.76 3.36 17.06
N THR A 250 -9.60 3.77 16.55
CA THR A 250 -9.43 4.21 15.15
C THR A 250 -8.74 3.17 14.28
N ILE A 251 -8.16 2.13 14.87
CA ILE A 251 -7.51 1.04 14.14
C ILE A 251 -8.56 0.03 13.70
N VAL A 252 -8.76 -0.05 12.39
CA VAL A 252 -9.61 -1.06 11.76
C VAL A 252 -8.71 -2.15 11.18
N GLU A 253 -8.65 -3.30 11.86
CA GLU A 253 -8.01 -4.50 11.30
C GLU A 253 -8.83 -5.03 10.11
N ALA A 254 -8.13 -5.40 9.03
CA ALA A 254 -8.75 -6.07 7.90
C ALA A 254 -9.26 -7.46 8.31
N ASP A 255 -10.43 -7.85 7.80
CA ASP A 255 -10.93 -9.21 7.96
C ASP A 255 -10.08 -10.17 7.13
N MET A 256 -9.65 -11.26 7.76
CA MET A 256 -8.73 -12.25 7.18
C MET A 256 -9.46 -13.55 6.89
N LEU A 257 -9.36 -14.05 5.66
CA LEU A 257 -9.85 -15.35 5.24
C LEU A 257 -8.74 -16.39 5.22
N LYS A 258 -9.05 -17.61 5.67
CA LYS A 258 -8.12 -18.74 5.68
C LYS A 258 -7.90 -19.29 4.27
N VAL A 259 -6.65 -19.45 3.85
CA VAL A 259 -6.29 -20.03 2.55
C VAL A 259 -6.13 -21.53 2.69
N ARG A 260 -7.01 -22.31 2.05
CA ARG A 260 -7.00 -23.77 2.13
C ARG A 260 -6.73 -24.42 0.77
N LEU A 261 -5.63 -25.15 0.69
CA LEU A 261 -5.24 -25.90 -0.50
C LEU A 261 -6.07 -27.17 -0.65
N VAL A 262 -6.78 -27.30 -1.77
CA VAL A 262 -7.52 -28.49 -2.19
C VAL A 262 -7.00 -29.03 -3.52
N ARG A 263 -7.33 -30.29 -3.82
CA ARG A 263 -6.99 -30.89 -5.11
C ARG A 263 -7.87 -30.27 -6.20
N ALA A 264 -7.25 -29.85 -7.30
CA ALA A 264 -7.97 -29.44 -8.50
C ALA A 264 -8.82 -30.64 -9.00
N ARG A 265 -10.11 -30.40 -9.26
CA ARG A 265 -10.89 -31.32 -10.08
C ARG A 265 -10.59 -30.99 -11.54
N GLU A 266 -10.13 -31.98 -12.30
CA GLU A 266 -10.17 -31.89 -13.77
C GLU A 266 -11.65 -31.75 -14.18
N SER A 267 -12.07 -30.57 -14.62
CA SER A 267 -13.35 -30.40 -15.32
C SER A 267 -13.07 -29.71 -16.65
N ARG A 268 -13.40 -30.40 -17.75
CA ARG A 268 -13.25 -29.87 -19.12
C ARG A 268 -14.35 -28.90 -19.52
N HIS A 269 -15.49 -28.80 -18.81
CA HIS A 269 -16.54 -27.83 -19.12
C HIS A 269 -17.42 -27.59 -17.88
N GLY A 270 -17.52 -26.35 -17.41
CA GLY A 270 -18.57 -25.88 -16.48
C GLY A 270 -18.49 -26.40 -15.04
N TYR A 271 -19.00 -25.58 -14.13
CA TYR A 271 -18.95 -25.69 -12.66
C TYR A 271 -19.22 -27.10 -12.10
N SER A 272 -18.22 -27.68 -11.40
CA SER A 272 -18.26 -29.07 -10.91
C SER A 272 -18.44 -29.19 -9.39
N GLY A 273 -19.68 -29.19 -8.90
CA GLY A 273 -20.10 -29.77 -7.61
C GLY A 273 -19.42 -29.26 -6.31
N PRO A 274 -19.84 -29.76 -5.13
CA PRO A 274 -19.33 -29.30 -3.85
C PRO A 274 -17.84 -29.66 -3.65
N ILE A 275 -17.07 -28.66 -3.22
CA ILE A 275 -15.61 -28.71 -3.00
C ILE A 275 -15.31 -29.64 -1.81
N ALA A 276 -14.32 -30.53 -1.96
CA ALA A 276 -13.96 -31.51 -0.93
C ALA A 276 -13.42 -30.84 0.36
N ARG A 277 -14.04 -31.12 1.51
CA ARG A 277 -13.53 -30.71 2.84
C ARG A 277 -12.30 -31.56 3.20
N GLY A 278 -11.21 -30.91 3.65
CA GLY A 278 -10.00 -31.61 4.16
C GLY A 278 -8.65 -31.11 3.65
N GLY A 279 -8.60 -30.00 2.91
CA GLY A 279 -7.37 -29.41 2.38
C GLY A 279 -6.39 -28.85 3.41
N LYS A 280 -5.11 -28.72 3.06
CA LYS A 280 -4.05 -28.13 3.91
C LYS A 280 -4.29 -26.62 4.08
N LEU A 281 -4.31 -26.13 5.32
CA LEU A 281 -4.32 -24.68 5.58
C LEU A 281 -2.93 -24.10 5.26
N LEU A 282 -2.87 -23.12 4.37
CA LEU A 282 -1.64 -22.47 3.93
C LEU A 282 -1.37 -21.15 4.68
N GLY A 283 -2.40 -20.46 5.14
CA GLY A 283 -2.28 -19.18 5.84
C GLY A 283 -3.56 -18.36 5.75
N GLN A 284 -3.43 -17.04 5.71
CA GLN A 284 -4.57 -16.11 5.61
C GLN A 284 -4.29 -14.97 4.62
N VAL A 285 -5.34 -14.53 3.93
CA VAL A 285 -5.35 -13.35 3.04
C VAL A 285 -6.48 -12.41 3.46
N GLU A 286 -6.36 -11.13 3.15
CA GLU A 286 -7.42 -10.16 3.42
C GLU A 286 -8.68 -10.48 2.58
N GLU A 287 -9.87 -10.36 3.18
CA GLU A 287 -11.16 -10.67 2.54
C GLU A 287 -11.34 -9.88 1.25
N TYR A 288 -10.98 -8.59 1.25
CA TYR A 288 -11.06 -7.72 0.07
C TYR A 288 -10.20 -8.18 -1.10
N PHE A 289 -9.02 -8.74 -0.84
CA PHE A 289 -8.22 -9.31 -1.92
C PHE A 289 -8.99 -10.44 -2.62
N VAL A 290 -9.69 -11.27 -1.85
CA VAL A 290 -10.51 -12.37 -2.37
C VAL A 290 -11.73 -11.87 -3.13
N GLU A 291 -12.35 -10.77 -2.68
CA GLU A 291 -13.47 -10.15 -3.40
C GLU A 291 -13.09 -9.67 -4.80
N SER A 292 -11.81 -9.34 -5.04
CA SER A 292 -11.28 -9.01 -6.37
C SER A 292 -11.01 -10.21 -7.28
N LEU A 293 -11.20 -11.44 -6.77
CA LEU A 293 -10.91 -12.68 -7.50
C LEU A 293 -12.19 -13.30 -8.07
N ALA A 294 -12.14 -13.63 -9.36
CA ALA A 294 -13.09 -14.55 -9.97
C ALA A 294 -12.59 -16.00 -9.84
N PRO A 295 -13.48 -17.01 -9.69
CA PRO A 295 -13.07 -18.41 -9.76
C PRO A 295 -12.28 -18.69 -11.04
N GLY A 296 -11.08 -19.25 -10.90
CA GLY A 296 -10.12 -19.44 -11.99
C GLY A 296 -8.94 -18.45 -11.98
N ASP A 297 -9.07 -17.30 -11.31
CA ASP A 297 -7.97 -16.35 -11.15
C ASP A 297 -6.79 -16.98 -10.41
N THR A 298 -5.57 -16.61 -10.81
CA THR A 298 -4.35 -17.06 -10.15
C THR A 298 -3.73 -15.96 -9.30
N PHE A 299 -3.12 -16.33 -8.18
CA PHE A 299 -2.41 -15.41 -7.31
C PHE A 299 -1.21 -16.05 -6.62
N VAL A 300 -0.23 -15.23 -6.24
CA VAL A 300 0.97 -15.68 -5.52
C VAL A 300 0.69 -15.70 -4.03
N PHE A 301 0.85 -16.85 -3.39
CA PHE A 301 0.72 -16.96 -1.94
C PHE A 301 1.70 -17.99 -1.37
N SER A 302 2.44 -17.60 -0.33
CA SER A 302 3.45 -18.45 0.30
C SER A 302 4.49 -19.03 -0.68
N GLY A 303 4.83 -18.28 -1.74
CA GLY A 303 5.81 -18.70 -2.76
C GLY A 303 5.26 -19.68 -3.81
N GLU A 304 3.99 -20.06 -3.72
CA GLU A 304 3.30 -20.88 -4.74
C GLU A 304 2.35 -19.99 -5.56
N ILE A 305 2.12 -20.37 -6.82
CA ILE A 305 1.01 -19.81 -7.62
C ILE A 305 -0.22 -20.68 -7.36
N LEU A 306 -1.26 -20.05 -6.85
CA LEU A 306 -2.51 -20.67 -6.46
C LEU A 306 -3.64 -20.20 -7.36
N ARG A 307 -4.54 -21.09 -7.76
CA ARG A 307 -5.78 -20.77 -8.45
C ARG A 307 -6.92 -20.71 -7.46
N TYR A 308 -7.70 -19.63 -7.49
CA TYR A 308 -8.88 -19.46 -6.67
C TYR A 308 -10.03 -20.33 -7.19
N GLU A 309 -10.58 -21.21 -6.33
CA GLU A 309 -11.70 -22.10 -6.68
C GLU A 309 -13.03 -21.59 -6.13
N GLY A 310 -13.01 -20.92 -4.98
CA GLY A 310 -14.20 -20.34 -4.36
C GLY A 310 -14.06 -20.10 -2.86
N LEU A 311 -15.06 -19.42 -2.30
CA LEU A 311 -15.18 -19.08 -0.88
C LEU A 311 -16.23 -19.97 -0.21
N VAL A 312 -15.89 -20.59 0.92
CA VAL A 312 -16.84 -21.36 1.74
C VAL A 312 -16.64 -21.00 3.22
N GLY A 313 -17.61 -20.29 3.80
CA GLY A 313 -17.51 -19.82 5.18
C GLY A 313 -16.45 -18.72 5.33
N ASP A 314 -15.48 -18.92 6.21
CA ASP A 314 -14.31 -18.07 6.48
C ASP A 314 -13.03 -18.55 5.76
N GLU A 315 -13.18 -19.44 4.76
CA GLU A 315 -12.05 -20.06 4.07
C GLU A 315 -12.18 -19.94 2.55
N ILE A 316 -11.08 -19.59 1.89
CA ILE A 316 -10.93 -19.72 0.44
C ILE A 316 -10.31 -21.06 0.10
N TYR A 317 -10.86 -21.67 -0.94
CA TYR A 317 -10.39 -22.91 -1.51
C TYR A 317 -9.53 -22.59 -2.73
N VAL A 318 -8.33 -23.15 -2.74
CA VAL A 318 -7.35 -22.91 -3.81
C VAL A 318 -6.71 -24.21 -4.27
N SER A 319 -6.28 -24.25 -5.53
CA SER A 319 -5.46 -25.34 -6.07
C SER A 319 -4.13 -24.80 -6.57
N ARG A 320 -3.12 -25.66 -6.76
CA ARG A 320 -1.85 -25.22 -7.36
C ARG A 320 -2.03 -24.99 -8.85
N ALA A 321 -1.44 -23.93 -9.37
CA ALA A 321 -1.45 -23.61 -10.78
C ALA A 321 -0.09 -23.08 -11.26
N SER A 322 0.05 -22.98 -12.57
CA SER A 322 1.12 -22.25 -13.24
C SER A 322 0.47 -21.16 -14.08
N GLY A 323 0.63 -19.89 -13.69
CA GLY A 323 0.09 -18.73 -14.39
C GLY A 323 1.21 -17.78 -14.79
N GLN A 324 1.09 -17.13 -15.96
CA GLN A 324 2.08 -16.14 -16.41
C GLN A 324 1.88 -14.76 -15.75
N ASP A 325 0.68 -14.48 -15.22
CA ASP A 325 0.38 -13.22 -14.55
C ASP A 325 -0.50 -13.41 -13.30
N PRO A 326 0.06 -13.97 -12.21
CA PRO A 326 -0.67 -14.17 -10.97
C PRO A 326 -0.82 -12.86 -10.17
N LYS A 327 -2.05 -12.56 -9.74
CA LYS A 327 -2.35 -11.43 -8.83
C LYS A 327 -1.53 -11.55 -7.53
N ILE A 328 -1.23 -10.43 -6.89
CA ILE A 328 -0.54 -10.42 -5.59
C ILE A 328 -1.54 -9.99 -4.50
N PRO A 329 -1.67 -10.76 -3.41
CA PRO A 329 -2.40 -10.31 -2.24
C PRO A 329 -1.88 -8.94 -1.76
N SER A 330 -2.73 -7.93 -1.80
CA SER A 330 -2.47 -6.65 -1.16
C SER A 330 -2.68 -6.81 0.34
N TYR A 331 -1.75 -6.27 1.13
CA TYR A 331 -1.88 -6.18 2.58
C TYR A 331 -1.78 -4.71 2.97
N GLU A 332 -2.78 -4.20 3.70
CA GLU A 332 -2.92 -2.79 4.12
C GLU A 332 -1.68 -2.24 4.87
N GLY A 333 -0.89 -3.12 5.50
CA GLY A 333 0.21 -2.73 6.39
C GLY A 333 1.62 -2.88 5.84
N GLY A 334 1.80 -3.03 4.52
CA GLY A 334 3.02 -3.63 3.99
C GLY A 334 4.13 -2.70 3.48
N LYS A 335 3.83 -1.51 2.96
CA LYS A 335 4.82 -0.74 2.19
C LYS A 335 4.75 0.74 2.53
N PHE A 336 5.77 1.22 3.24
CA PHE A 336 5.96 2.64 3.41
C PHE A 336 6.50 3.23 2.10
N PRO A 337 5.83 4.24 1.52
CA PRO A 337 6.36 4.90 0.34
C PRO A 337 7.66 5.62 0.70
N LEU A 338 8.50 5.82 -0.31
CA LEU A 338 9.61 6.75 -0.23
C LEU A 338 9.14 8.12 0.33
N SER A 339 9.79 8.68 1.34
CA SER A 339 9.41 10.01 1.84
C SER A 339 9.57 11.07 0.73
N THR A 340 8.74 12.11 0.71
CA THR A 340 8.83 13.17 -0.32
C THR A 340 10.21 13.84 -0.32
N TYR A 341 10.78 14.04 0.87
CA TYR A 341 12.12 14.59 1.04
C TYR A 341 13.20 13.67 0.45
N LEU A 342 13.14 12.37 0.76
CA LEU A 342 14.11 11.41 0.25
C LEU A 342 13.96 11.22 -1.27
N ALA A 343 12.74 11.24 -1.80
CA ALA A 343 12.47 11.24 -3.24
C ALA A 343 13.15 12.42 -3.97
N GLU A 344 13.09 13.62 -3.39
CA GLU A 344 13.78 14.79 -3.93
C GLU A 344 15.29 14.60 -3.96
N ARG A 345 15.88 14.09 -2.87
CA ARG A 345 17.31 13.80 -2.80
C ARG A 345 17.76 12.73 -3.80
N VAL A 346 16.96 11.68 -3.98
CA VAL A 346 17.22 10.65 -5.01
C VAL A 346 17.21 11.27 -6.41
N ARG A 347 16.25 12.16 -6.72
CA ARG A 347 16.23 12.87 -8.01
C ARG A 347 17.42 13.80 -8.19
N GLN A 348 17.87 14.48 -7.14
CA GLN A 348 19.08 15.33 -7.19
C GLN A 348 20.34 14.48 -7.46
N LEU A 349 20.52 13.39 -6.71
CA LEU A 349 21.64 12.45 -6.89
C LEU A 349 21.65 11.84 -8.31
N LEU A 350 20.48 11.47 -8.82
CA LEU A 350 20.32 10.97 -10.18
C LEU A 350 20.71 12.04 -11.22
N ALA A 351 20.24 13.28 -11.06
CA ALA A 351 20.43 14.36 -12.02
C ALA A 351 21.85 14.91 -12.11
N GLU A 352 22.72 14.63 -11.14
CA GLU A 352 24.03 15.27 -10.99
C GLU A 352 25.19 14.27 -11.09
N PRO A 353 25.78 14.06 -12.29
CA PRO A 353 26.86 13.09 -12.50
C PRO A 353 28.09 13.27 -11.60
N ALA A 354 28.34 14.50 -11.14
CA ALA A 354 29.41 14.79 -10.19
C ALA A 354 29.26 14.01 -8.87
N HIS A 355 28.02 13.74 -8.45
CA HIS A 355 27.70 13.00 -7.25
C HIS A 355 27.79 11.47 -7.44
N TRP A 356 27.91 10.94 -8.67
CA TRP A 356 27.99 9.49 -8.89
C TRP A 356 29.31 8.86 -8.42
N ARG A 357 30.30 9.68 -8.05
CA ARG A 357 31.59 9.22 -7.52
C ARG A 357 31.48 8.48 -6.20
N VAL A 358 30.43 8.73 -5.42
CA VAL A 358 30.19 8.04 -4.14
C VAL A 358 29.40 6.74 -4.32
N LEU A 359 28.90 6.47 -5.53
CA LEU A 359 28.15 5.26 -5.84
C LEU A 359 29.10 4.09 -6.15
N PRO A 360 28.70 2.84 -5.85
CA PRO A 360 29.41 1.66 -6.33
C PRO A 360 29.55 1.66 -7.85
N ASP A 361 30.67 1.13 -8.35
CA ASP A 361 31.03 1.13 -9.77
C ASP A 361 29.91 0.59 -10.67
N GLU A 362 29.25 -0.49 -10.24
CA GLU A 362 28.14 -1.13 -10.96
C GLU A 362 26.92 -0.21 -11.14
N VAL A 363 26.65 0.66 -10.16
CA VAL A 363 25.54 1.63 -10.22
C VAL A 363 25.93 2.82 -11.09
N ARG A 364 27.19 3.27 -11.00
CA ARG A 364 27.70 4.32 -11.88
C ARG A 364 27.69 3.87 -13.34
N GLU A 365 28.18 2.68 -13.64
CA GLU A 365 28.15 2.10 -14.99
C GLU A 365 26.70 1.98 -15.51
N TRP A 366 25.76 1.57 -14.66
CA TRP A 366 24.34 1.52 -15.01
C TRP A 366 23.78 2.90 -15.43
N LEU A 367 24.15 3.96 -14.71
CA LEU A 367 23.75 5.33 -15.04
C LEU A 367 24.46 5.85 -16.29
N ASP A 368 25.74 5.50 -16.50
CA ASP A 368 26.48 5.83 -17.72
C ASP A 368 25.82 5.19 -18.95
N ILE A 369 25.42 3.92 -18.85
CA ILE A 369 24.67 3.23 -19.93
C ILE A 369 23.31 3.89 -20.15
N GLN A 370 22.61 4.34 -19.10
CA GLN A 370 21.37 5.09 -19.26
C GLN A 370 21.60 6.38 -20.03
N GLN A 371 22.65 7.14 -19.70
CA GLN A 371 23.00 8.39 -20.37
C GLN A 371 23.37 8.16 -21.84
N TRP A 372 24.00 7.03 -22.16
CA TRP A 372 24.32 6.65 -23.53
C TRP A 372 23.10 6.21 -24.34
N ARG A 373 22.18 5.44 -23.73
CA ARG A 373 21.01 4.88 -24.43
C ARG A 373 19.82 5.82 -24.51
N SER A 374 19.67 6.69 -23.52
CA SER A 374 18.51 7.57 -23.36
C SER A 374 18.96 8.90 -22.74
N ILE A 375 18.34 9.31 -21.64
CA ILE A 375 18.60 10.55 -20.89
C ILE A 375 18.52 10.20 -19.40
N VAL A 376 19.29 10.90 -18.58
CA VAL A 376 19.07 10.94 -17.13
C VAL A 376 18.30 12.22 -16.81
N PRO A 377 17.10 12.16 -16.21
CA PRO A 377 16.26 13.34 -16.00
C PRO A 377 16.91 14.35 -15.06
N GLY A 378 16.65 15.64 -15.30
CA GLY A 378 16.92 16.67 -14.30
C GLY A 378 16.05 16.49 -13.05
N ALA A 379 16.47 17.07 -11.92
CA ALA A 379 15.82 16.84 -10.62
C ALA A 379 14.33 17.27 -10.56
N ARG A 380 13.89 18.13 -11.48
CA ARG A 380 12.50 18.61 -11.60
C ARG A 380 11.77 18.07 -12.83
N ASP A 381 12.46 17.34 -13.69
CA ASP A 381 11.91 16.89 -14.96
C ASP A 381 11.19 15.55 -14.78
N LEU A 382 10.21 15.29 -15.64
CA LEU A 382 9.67 13.94 -15.83
C LEU A 382 10.24 13.38 -17.14
N LEU A 383 11.11 12.37 -17.04
CA LEU A 383 11.49 11.59 -18.21
C LEU A 383 10.34 10.63 -18.56
N VAL A 384 9.91 10.68 -19.83
CA VAL A 384 8.99 9.74 -20.45
C VAL A 384 9.71 9.04 -21.60
N GLU A 385 9.86 7.73 -21.50
CA GLU A 385 10.45 6.88 -22.53
C GLU A 385 9.37 6.06 -23.23
N THR A 386 9.48 5.91 -24.55
CA THR A 386 8.56 5.05 -25.32
C THR A 386 9.34 4.09 -26.19
N PHE A 387 8.97 2.80 -26.20
CA PHE A 387 9.62 1.78 -27.02
C PHE A 387 8.72 0.58 -27.32
N PRO A 388 8.94 -0.12 -28.47
CA PRO A 388 8.31 -1.40 -28.74
C PRO A 388 9.01 -2.53 -28.00
N ARG A 389 8.24 -3.53 -27.55
CA ARG A 389 8.77 -4.79 -26.99
C ARG A 389 7.70 -5.88 -27.04
N ALA A 390 8.06 -7.05 -27.58
CA ALA A 390 7.21 -8.24 -27.62
C ALA A 390 5.78 -7.94 -28.13
N ASP A 391 5.70 -7.36 -29.33
CA ASP A 391 4.46 -6.99 -30.05
C ASP A 391 3.54 -6.00 -29.31
N LYS A 392 4.10 -5.27 -28.34
CA LYS A 392 3.43 -4.20 -27.58
C LYS A 392 4.27 -2.94 -27.62
N ASN A 393 3.65 -1.81 -27.33
CA ASN A 393 4.35 -0.56 -27.12
C ASN A 393 4.25 -0.12 -25.67
N TYR A 394 5.34 0.44 -25.17
CA TYR A 394 5.47 0.87 -23.79
C TYR A 394 5.59 2.39 -23.70
N LEU A 395 4.99 2.97 -22.66
CA LEU A 395 5.26 4.30 -22.14
C LEU A 395 5.73 4.15 -20.70
N VAL A 396 6.96 4.54 -20.41
CA VAL A 396 7.57 4.44 -19.07
C VAL A 396 7.91 5.83 -18.58
N CYS A 397 7.49 6.20 -17.38
CA CYS A 397 7.85 7.46 -16.74
C CYS A 397 8.52 7.24 -15.38
N TYR A 398 9.31 8.22 -14.95
CA TYR A 398 10.15 8.13 -13.74
C TYR A 398 9.87 9.26 -12.73
N PRO A 399 8.75 9.21 -11.98
CA PRO A 399 8.39 10.30 -11.08
C PRO A 399 9.21 10.32 -9.78
N PHE A 400 9.45 9.14 -9.19
CA PHE A 400 10.03 8.94 -7.84
C PHE A 400 9.10 9.30 -6.67
N GLU A 401 7.78 9.37 -6.88
CA GLU A 401 6.81 9.70 -5.84
C GLU A 401 6.42 8.52 -4.95
N GLY A 402 6.88 7.31 -5.27
CA GLY A 402 6.51 6.13 -4.51
C GLY A 402 5.30 5.41 -5.10
N ARG A 403 5.17 4.14 -4.74
CA ARG A 403 4.28 3.21 -5.45
C ARG A 403 2.81 3.61 -5.44
N LEU A 404 2.27 4.11 -4.33
CA LEU A 404 0.84 4.46 -4.22
C LEU A 404 0.47 5.58 -5.21
N ALA A 405 1.21 6.68 -5.22
CA ALA A 405 1.00 7.78 -6.15
C ALA A 405 1.17 7.33 -7.61
N HIS A 406 2.14 6.45 -7.89
CA HIS A 406 2.34 5.88 -9.22
C HIS A 406 1.22 4.94 -9.65
N GLN A 407 0.63 4.18 -8.72
CA GLN A 407 -0.53 3.34 -9.00
C GLN A 407 -1.72 4.22 -9.39
N THR A 408 -2.05 5.23 -8.59
CA THR A 408 -3.11 6.19 -8.92
C THR A 408 -2.87 6.87 -10.28
N LEU A 409 -1.64 7.31 -10.54
CA LEU A 409 -1.26 7.87 -11.83
C LEU A 409 -1.47 6.86 -12.98
N GLY A 410 -1.05 5.60 -12.83
CA GLY A 410 -1.25 4.56 -13.83
C GLY A 410 -2.72 4.34 -14.18
N MET A 411 -3.59 4.35 -13.18
CA MET A 411 -5.04 4.23 -13.38
C MET A 411 -5.63 5.41 -14.17
N LEU A 412 -5.21 6.64 -13.85
CA LEU A 412 -5.66 7.84 -14.56
C LEU A 412 -5.08 7.92 -15.98
N LEU A 413 -3.80 7.61 -16.15
CA LEU A 413 -3.13 7.62 -17.45
C LEU A 413 -3.73 6.60 -18.41
N THR A 414 -4.02 5.38 -17.96
CA THR A 414 -4.64 4.37 -18.83
C THR A 414 -6.02 4.82 -19.32
N ARG A 415 -6.85 5.48 -18.50
CA ARG A 415 -8.11 6.09 -18.96
C ARG A 415 -7.89 7.15 -20.04
N ARG A 416 -6.90 8.03 -19.88
CA ARG A 416 -6.57 9.04 -20.90
C ARG A 416 -6.06 8.41 -22.20
N LEU A 417 -5.22 7.38 -22.09
CA LEU A 417 -4.70 6.63 -23.23
C LEU A 417 -5.80 5.86 -23.96
N GLU A 418 -6.81 5.33 -23.25
CA GLU A 418 -7.99 4.72 -23.86
C GLU A 418 -8.79 5.75 -24.66
N ARG A 419 -9.03 6.94 -24.10
CA ARG A 419 -9.68 8.07 -24.83
C ARG A 419 -8.87 8.52 -26.05
N ALA A 420 -7.55 8.44 -25.96
CA ALA A 420 -6.63 8.70 -27.07
C ALA A 420 -6.52 7.51 -28.06
N ARG A 421 -7.31 6.45 -27.90
CA ARG A 421 -7.34 5.23 -28.75
C ARG A 421 -6.01 4.49 -28.82
N LEU A 422 -5.18 4.63 -27.78
CA LEU A 422 -3.90 3.93 -27.66
C LEU A 422 -4.01 2.53 -27.04
N ARG A 423 -5.22 2.14 -26.63
CA ARG A 423 -5.58 0.76 -26.23
C ARG A 423 -4.58 0.19 -25.21
N PRO A 424 -4.41 0.83 -24.03
CA PRO A 424 -3.64 0.26 -22.93
C PRO A 424 -4.19 -1.11 -22.51
N LEU A 425 -3.28 -2.05 -22.29
CA LEU A 425 -3.57 -3.39 -21.78
C LEU A 425 -3.34 -3.49 -20.28
N GLY A 426 -2.45 -2.66 -19.74
CA GLY A 426 -2.12 -2.69 -18.32
C GLY A 426 -1.01 -1.72 -17.96
N PHE A 427 -0.76 -1.63 -16.66
CA PHE A 427 0.36 -0.87 -16.13
C PHE A 427 1.00 -1.56 -14.92
N VAL A 428 2.22 -1.15 -14.59
CA VAL A 428 2.93 -1.58 -13.38
C VAL A 428 3.65 -0.41 -12.75
N ALA A 429 3.60 -0.34 -11.43
CA ALA A 429 4.15 0.75 -10.64
C ALA A 429 5.02 0.23 -9.50
N ASN A 430 6.21 0.82 -9.37
CA ASN A 430 7.12 0.62 -8.23
C ASN A 430 7.43 1.97 -7.56
N GLU A 431 8.42 2.03 -6.65
CA GLU A 431 8.74 3.26 -5.93
C GLU A 431 9.29 4.40 -6.81
N TYR A 432 9.84 4.08 -7.98
CA TYR A 432 10.64 4.99 -8.80
C TYR A 432 10.01 5.29 -10.15
N ALA A 433 9.26 4.34 -10.71
CA ALA A 433 8.75 4.37 -12.07
C ALA A 433 7.34 3.78 -12.21
N LEU A 434 6.71 4.16 -13.32
CA LEU A 434 5.44 3.65 -13.81
C LEU A 434 5.61 3.26 -15.28
N ALA A 435 5.20 2.05 -15.65
CA ALA A 435 5.20 1.59 -17.04
C ALA A 435 3.78 1.20 -17.45
N VAL A 436 3.30 1.77 -18.57
CA VAL A 436 2.05 1.40 -19.23
C VAL A 436 2.38 0.70 -20.54
N TRP A 437 1.68 -0.38 -20.87
CA TRP A 437 1.81 -1.05 -22.17
C TRP A 437 0.46 -1.18 -22.88
N GLY A 438 0.48 -1.15 -24.20
CA GLY A 438 -0.72 -1.22 -25.02
C GLY A 438 -0.42 -1.62 -26.47
N LEU A 439 -1.48 -1.66 -27.28
CA LEU A 439 -1.40 -1.99 -28.70
C LEU A 439 -1.09 -0.76 -29.57
N GLY A 440 -1.59 0.42 -29.18
CA GLY A 440 -1.26 1.68 -29.87
C GLY A 440 0.21 2.06 -29.66
N ASP A 441 0.80 2.75 -30.64
CA ASP A 441 2.18 3.25 -30.56
C ASP A 441 2.19 4.70 -30.02
N PRO A 442 2.50 4.92 -28.72
CA PRO A 442 2.58 6.26 -28.15
C PRO A 442 3.71 7.08 -28.77
N ALA A 443 4.82 6.45 -29.21
CA ALA A 443 5.93 7.18 -29.82
C ALA A 443 5.51 7.81 -31.16
N LEU A 444 4.74 7.06 -31.95
CA LEU A 444 4.16 7.54 -33.21
C LEU A 444 3.10 8.63 -32.95
N ALA A 445 2.17 8.40 -32.02
CA ALA A 445 1.11 9.36 -31.70
C ALA A 445 1.67 10.70 -31.19
N ILE A 446 2.71 10.68 -30.35
CA ILE A 446 3.40 11.90 -29.90
C ILE A 446 4.05 12.62 -31.08
N ARG A 447 4.76 11.89 -31.95
CA ARG A 447 5.43 12.46 -33.13
C ARG A 447 4.45 13.10 -34.10
N GLN A 448 3.25 12.53 -34.26
CA GLN A 448 2.19 13.03 -35.12
C GLN A 448 1.37 14.16 -34.48
N GLY A 449 1.59 14.46 -33.18
CA GLY A 449 0.82 15.45 -32.43
C GLY A 449 -0.58 14.98 -32.01
N GLU A 450 -0.87 13.68 -32.14
CA GLU A 450 -2.12 13.06 -31.72
C GLU A 450 -2.16 12.84 -30.19
N LEU A 451 -0.99 12.73 -29.56
CA LEU A 451 -0.84 12.65 -28.10
C LEU A 451 0.07 13.76 -27.59
N SER A 452 -0.48 14.68 -26.80
CA SER A 452 0.30 15.67 -26.05
C SER A 452 0.64 15.14 -24.67
N LEU A 453 1.93 15.12 -24.32
CA LEU A 453 2.37 14.71 -22.98
C LEU A 453 1.95 15.71 -21.90
N ASP A 454 1.98 17.01 -22.19
CA ASP A 454 1.50 18.02 -21.24
C ASP A 454 0.02 17.82 -20.93
N ALA A 455 -0.80 17.49 -21.93
CA ALA A 455 -2.21 17.16 -21.73
C ALA A 455 -2.39 15.80 -21.04
N LEU A 456 -1.56 14.81 -21.35
CA LEU A 456 -1.63 13.49 -20.73
C LEU A 456 -1.35 13.54 -19.22
N PHE A 457 -0.45 14.41 -18.78
CA PHE A 457 -0.03 14.60 -17.40
C PHE A 457 -0.58 15.90 -16.77
N ASP A 458 -1.64 16.49 -17.32
CA ASP A 458 -2.22 17.69 -16.73
C ASP A 458 -2.87 17.40 -15.37
N GLU A 459 -2.77 18.36 -14.45
CA GLU A 459 -3.27 18.24 -13.08
C GLU A 459 -4.79 18.09 -12.99
N ASP A 460 -5.52 18.48 -14.05
CA ASP A 460 -6.97 18.32 -14.18
C ASP A 460 -7.47 16.86 -14.01
N MET A 461 -6.59 15.86 -14.18
CA MET A 461 -6.92 14.45 -13.89
C MET A 461 -7.33 14.21 -12.44
N LEU A 462 -6.91 15.08 -11.51
CA LEU A 462 -7.23 14.98 -10.09
C LEU A 462 -8.60 15.56 -9.74
N GLY A 463 -9.30 16.16 -10.71
CA GLY A 463 -10.68 16.61 -10.58
C GLY A 463 -11.67 15.48 -10.93
N ASP A 464 -12.56 15.77 -11.88
CA ASP A 464 -13.69 14.91 -12.22
C ASP A 464 -13.29 13.49 -12.67
N GLU A 465 -12.12 13.32 -13.29
CA GLU A 465 -11.65 12.00 -13.73
C GLU A 465 -11.34 11.06 -12.57
N LEU A 466 -10.73 11.60 -11.50
CA LEU A 466 -10.44 10.87 -10.28
C LEU A 466 -11.72 10.55 -9.52
N GLU A 467 -12.64 11.51 -9.43
CA GLU A 467 -13.96 11.29 -8.80
C GLU A 467 -14.75 10.20 -9.53
N ALA A 468 -14.83 10.27 -10.86
CA ALA A 468 -15.48 9.24 -11.67
C ALA A 468 -14.84 7.85 -11.47
N TRP A 469 -13.51 7.79 -11.32
CA TRP A 469 -12.82 6.54 -11.05
C TRP A 469 -13.11 6.00 -9.65
N LEU A 470 -13.02 6.87 -8.63
CA LEU A 470 -13.33 6.52 -7.23
C LEU A 470 -14.73 5.94 -7.11
N ASP A 471 -15.68 6.52 -7.84
CA ASP A 471 -17.09 6.13 -7.88
C ASP A 471 -17.33 4.73 -8.48
N GLU A 472 -16.46 4.26 -9.37
CA GLU A 472 -16.50 2.91 -9.96
C GLU A 472 -15.67 1.89 -9.17
N SER A 473 -14.75 2.37 -8.33
CA SER A 473 -13.80 1.54 -7.60
C SER A 473 -14.41 0.88 -6.36
N ALA A 474 -13.96 -0.35 -6.04
CA ALA A 474 -14.26 -1.00 -4.76
C ALA A 474 -13.62 -0.27 -3.56
N LEU A 475 -12.64 0.62 -3.81
CA LEU A 475 -11.92 1.37 -2.79
C LEU A 475 -12.85 2.26 -1.94
N MET A 476 -13.80 2.94 -2.57
CA MET A 476 -14.69 3.85 -1.84
C MET A 476 -15.61 3.10 -0.88
N LYS A 477 -16.11 1.92 -1.29
CA LYS A 477 -16.92 1.05 -0.42
C LYS A 477 -16.11 0.52 0.77
N ARG A 478 -14.87 0.09 0.54
CA ARG A 478 -13.95 -0.33 1.61
C ARG A 478 -13.66 0.80 2.58
N THR A 479 -13.32 1.97 2.07
CA THR A 479 -12.99 3.12 2.93
C THR A 479 -14.20 3.58 3.73
N PHE A 480 -15.39 3.58 3.10
CA PHE A 480 -16.64 3.82 3.80
C PHE A 480 -16.92 2.80 4.90
N HIS A 481 -16.61 1.52 4.67
CA HIS A 481 -16.73 0.49 5.71
C HIS A 481 -15.87 0.78 6.93
N ASN A 482 -14.61 1.17 6.73
CA ASN A 482 -13.72 1.58 7.81
C ASN A 482 -14.27 2.78 8.58
N CYS A 483 -14.68 3.85 7.88
CA CYS A 483 -15.29 5.03 8.51
C CYS A 483 -16.58 4.69 9.26
N ALA A 484 -17.40 3.77 8.74
CA ALA A 484 -18.63 3.32 9.39
C ALA A 484 -18.35 2.55 10.69
N ILE A 485 -17.26 1.77 10.76
CA ILE A 485 -16.81 1.13 12.00
C ILE A 485 -16.32 2.17 13.00
N ILE A 486 -15.44 3.09 12.57
CA ILE A 486 -14.86 4.13 13.44
C ILE A 486 -15.97 5.02 14.01
N ALA A 487 -16.90 5.50 13.18
CA ALA A 487 -18.03 6.30 13.63
C ALA A 487 -19.07 5.51 14.45
N GLY A 488 -18.87 4.20 14.60
CA GLY A 488 -19.75 3.28 15.32
C GLY A 488 -21.09 3.04 14.66
N LEU A 489 -21.25 3.32 13.36
CA LEU A 489 -22.44 2.92 12.60
C LEU A 489 -22.53 1.40 12.54
N ILE A 490 -21.37 0.74 12.43
CA ILE A 490 -21.22 -0.70 12.46
C ILE A 490 -20.49 -1.10 13.73
N GLU A 491 -21.11 -1.99 14.50
CA GLU A 491 -20.56 -2.55 15.74
C GLU A 491 -19.91 -3.90 15.42
N ARG A 492 -18.66 -4.11 15.85
CA ARG A 492 -17.92 -5.38 15.63
C ARG A 492 -18.03 -6.34 16.80
N ARG A 493 -18.20 -5.82 18.01
CA ARG A 493 -18.25 -6.60 19.26
C ARG A 493 -19.58 -6.40 19.97
N PHE A 494 -20.26 -7.50 20.23
CA PHE A 494 -21.54 -7.56 20.94
C PHE A 494 -21.38 -8.25 22.30
N PRO A 495 -22.05 -7.78 23.38
CA PRO A 495 -22.04 -8.47 24.65
C PRO A 495 -22.65 -9.88 24.56
N GLY A 496 -21.89 -10.92 24.91
CA GLY A 496 -22.41 -12.30 25.03
C GLY A 496 -22.60 -13.07 23.72
N GLU A 497 -22.26 -12.48 22.57
CA GLU A 497 -22.43 -13.11 21.25
C GLU A 497 -21.08 -13.23 20.53
N GLU A 498 -20.47 -14.42 20.58
CA GLU A 498 -19.36 -14.80 19.70
C GLU A 498 -19.84 -15.34 18.33
N LYS A 499 -21.15 -15.57 18.15
CA LYS A 499 -21.67 -16.26 16.96
C LYS A 499 -22.10 -15.31 15.83
N SER A 500 -21.48 -15.54 14.67
CA SER A 500 -21.80 -15.07 13.32
C SER A 500 -21.71 -13.55 13.10
N ARG A 501 -20.46 -13.05 12.98
CA ARG A 501 -20.12 -11.73 12.41
C ARG A 501 -20.92 -11.39 11.12
N ARG A 502 -21.31 -12.40 10.34
CA ARG A 502 -22.03 -12.22 9.06
C ARG A 502 -23.55 -12.03 9.18
N GLN A 503 -24.20 -12.48 10.26
CA GLN A 503 -25.68 -12.43 10.35
C GLN A 503 -26.22 -11.14 11.00
N MET A 504 -25.39 -10.42 11.76
CA MET A 504 -25.78 -9.21 12.51
C MET A 504 -25.34 -7.89 11.86
N THR A 505 -24.49 -7.97 10.83
CA THR A 505 -23.90 -6.79 10.20
C THR A 505 -24.76 -6.35 9.02
N ILE A 506 -25.22 -5.10 9.06
CA ILE A 506 -25.90 -4.47 7.91
C ILE A 506 -24.93 -4.47 6.74
N SER A 507 -25.39 -4.81 5.54
CA SER A 507 -24.59 -4.67 4.33
C SER A 507 -24.11 -3.22 4.21
N THR A 508 -22.81 -3.02 4.43
CA THR A 508 -22.19 -1.69 4.41
C THR A 508 -22.29 -1.08 3.03
N ASP A 509 -22.13 -1.92 2.00
CA ASP A 509 -22.39 -1.62 0.60
C ASP A 509 -23.80 -1.07 0.36
N LEU A 510 -24.84 -1.70 0.92
CA LEU A 510 -26.21 -1.20 0.77
C LEU A 510 -26.36 0.18 1.41
N VAL A 511 -25.78 0.40 2.60
CA VAL A 511 -25.82 1.72 3.25
C VAL A 511 -25.07 2.75 2.42
N TYR A 512 -23.90 2.41 1.91
CA TYR A 512 -23.12 3.26 1.02
C TYR A 512 -23.92 3.63 -0.23
N ASP A 513 -24.52 2.64 -0.91
CA ASP A 513 -25.28 2.85 -2.15
C ASP A 513 -26.54 3.72 -1.89
N VAL A 514 -27.24 3.52 -0.77
CA VAL A 514 -28.39 4.33 -0.36
C VAL A 514 -27.96 5.77 -0.05
N LEU A 515 -26.92 5.95 0.76
CA LEU A 515 -26.43 7.29 1.10
C LEU A 515 -25.92 8.02 -0.14
N ARG A 516 -25.20 7.34 -1.03
CA ARG A 516 -24.71 7.95 -2.27
C ARG A 516 -25.87 8.45 -3.15
N ARG A 517 -26.96 7.69 -3.25
CA ARG A 517 -28.14 8.06 -4.06
C ARG A 517 -29.00 9.14 -3.42
N HIS A 518 -29.13 9.17 -2.09
CA HIS A 518 -30.13 10.00 -1.41
C HIS A 518 -29.55 11.13 -0.54
N GLN A 519 -28.27 11.06 -0.17
CA GLN A 519 -27.58 12.03 0.68
C GLN A 519 -26.06 12.04 0.39
N ALA A 520 -25.66 12.46 -0.81
CA ALA A 520 -24.27 12.43 -1.26
C ALA A 520 -23.28 13.27 -0.42
N ASP A 521 -23.81 14.21 0.38
CA ASP A 521 -23.10 15.07 1.33
C ASP A 521 -23.01 14.47 2.75
N HIS A 522 -23.45 13.22 2.95
CA HIS A 522 -23.43 12.55 4.24
C HIS A 522 -22.02 12.51 4.86
N VAL A 523 -21.94 12.71 6.19
CA VAL A 523 -20.69 12.80 6.95
C VAL A 523 -19.72 11.64 6.69
N LEU A 524 -20.23 10.40 6.62
CA LEU A 524 -19.40 9.21 6.36
C LEU A 524 -18.92 9.09 4.92
N LEU A 525 -19.69 9.58 3.92
CA LEU A 525 -19.21 9.62 2.54
C LEU A 525 -18.09 10.64 2.39
N ARG A 526 -18.23 11.78 3.07
CA ARG A 526 -17.18 12.81 3.11
C ARG A 526 -15.91 12.31 3.82
N ALA A 527 -16.08 11.62 4.96
CA ALA A 527 -14.96 10.99 5.68
C ALA A 527 -14.27 9.94 4.80
N ALA A 528 -15.04 9.05 4.15
CA ALA A 528 -14.50 8.03 3.27
C ALA A 528 -13.74 8.61 2.08
N ARG A 529 -14.24 9.69 1.47
CA ARG A 529 -13.51 10.41 0.40
C ARG A 529 -12.18 10.98 0.89
N GLN A 530 -12.18 11.65 2.05
CA GLN A 530 -10.97 12.23 2.63
C GLN A 530 -9.94 11.14 3.00
N ASP A 531 -10.39 10.01 3.52
CA ASP A 531 -9.52 8.89 3.90
C ASP A 531 -8.96 8.18 2.66
N ALA A 532 -9.77 7.90 1.64
CA ALA A 532 -9.33 7.30 0.38
C ALA A 532 -8.30 8.19 -0.34
N ALA A 533 -8.53 9.51 -0.33
CA ALA A 533 -7.64 10.50 -0.90
C ALA A 533 -6.25 10.52 -0.25
N THR A 534 -6.17 10.22 1.05
CA THR A 534 -4.95 10.37 1.83
C THR A 534 -4.21 9.04 2.02
N GLU A 535 -4.90 7.96 2.39
CA GLU A 535 -4.26 6.70 2.77
C GLU A 535 -4.08 5.74 1.57
N ALA A 536 -5.04 5.71 0.64
CA ALA A 536 -5.03 4.73 -0.45
C ALA A 536 -4.40 5.26 -1.77
N LEU A 537 -4.49 6.57 -2.03
CA LEU A 537 -4.14 7.15 -3.34
C LEU A 537 -2.99 8.17 -3.30
N ASP A 538 -2.64 8.68 -2.12
CA ASP A 538 -1.68 9.80 -1.92
C ASP A 538 -1.86 10.94 -2.96
N ILE A 539 -3.12 11.40 -3.14
CA ILE A 539 -3.51 12.39 -4.17
C ILE A 539 -2.68 13.67 -4.02
N ARG A 540 -2.43 14.09 -2.78
CA ARG A 540 -1.66 15.31 -2.49
C ARG A 540 -0.24 15.22 -3.04
N ARG A 541 0.41 14.05 -2.89
CA ARG A 541 1.74 13.83 -3.44
C ARG A 541 1.70 13.80 -4.97
N LEU A 542 0.71 13.13 -5.55
CA LEU A 542 0.50 13.12 -6.99
C LEU A 542 0.30 14.54 -7.54
N GLY A 543 -0.55 15.37 -6.94
CA GLY A 543 -0.73 16.77 -7.34
C GLY A 543 0.54 17.61 -7.21
N THR A 544 1.31 17.43 -6.13
CA THR A 544 2.63 18.08 -5.98
C THR A 544 3.58 17.69 -7.11
N MET A 545 3.54 16.43 -7.55
CA MET A 545 4.33 15.94 -8.68
C MET A 545 3.85 16.53 -10.01
N LEU A 546 2.56 16.50 -10.31
CA LEU A 546 2.00 17.05 -11.56
C LEU A 546 2.33 18.55 -11.67
N SER A 547 2.20 19.28 -10.57
CA SER A 547 2.62 20.69 -10.47
C SER A 547 4.12 20.89 -10.71
N ARG A 548 4.98 20.00 -10.17
CA ARG A 548 6.44 20.06 -10.37
C ARG A 548 6.83 19.94 -11.85
N ILE A 549 6.20 19.00 -12.56
CA ILE A 549 6.62 18.58 -13.90
C ILE A 549 6.01 19.42 -15.02
N ARG A 550 5.09 20.35 -14.70
CA ARG A 550 4.41 21.20 -15.67
C ARG A 550 5.41 21.93 -16.57
N GLY A 551 5.36 21.67 -17.88
CA GLY A 551 6.30 22.22 -18.87
C GLY A 551 7.74 21.69 -18.75
N ARG A 552 7.94 20.57 -18.04
CA ARG A 552 9.24 19.92 -17.78
C ARG A 552 9.20 18.42 -18.09
N ILE A 553 8.32 18.03 -19.02
CA ILE A 553 8.25 16.65 -19.49
C ILE A 553 9.24 16.48 -20.63
N VAL A 554 10.16 15.53 -20.48
CA VAL A 554 11.17 15.20 -21.48
C VAL A 554 10.84 13.86 -22.10
N HIS A 555 10.52 13.85 -23.40
CA HIS A 555 10.24 12.62 -24.14
C HIS A 555 11.49 12.07 -24.82
N LYS A 556 11.70 10.75 -24.70
CA LYS A 556 12.71 10.02 -25.46
C LYS A 556 12.11 8.78 -26.13
N PRO A 557 11.92 8.78 -27.46
CA PRO A 557 11.60 7.56 -28.19
C PRO A 557 12.84 6.68 -28.30
N LEU A 558 12.69 5.38 -28.06
CA LEU A 558 13.74 4.38 -28.06
C LEU A 558 13.33 3.17 -28.90
N ASP A 559 14.32 2.50 -29.50
CA ASP A 559 14.08 1.26 -30.26
C ASP A 559 14.04 0.00 -29.38
N ARG A 560 14.35 0.15 -28.08
CA ARG A 560 14.43 -0.94 -27.09
C ARG A 560 14.36 -0.40 -25.66
N VAL A 561 14.24 -1.32 -24.71
CA VAL A 561 14.25 -1.04 -23.27
C VAL A 561 15.52 -0.29 -22.83
N SER A 562 15.35 0.72 -21.98
CA SER A 562 16.44 1.47 -21.33
C SER A 562 16.88 0.81 -20.01
N PRO A 563 18.09 1.11 -19.50
CA PRO A 563 18.51 0.62 -18.20
C PRO A 563 17.60 1.00 -17.02
N LEU A 564 17.02 2.21 -17.01
CA LEU A 564 16.08 2.62 -15.96
C LEU A 564 14.72 1.91 -16.04
N ALA A 565 14.31 1.45 -17.23
CA ALA A 565 13.02 0.78 -17.41
C ALA A 565 13.01 -0.66 -16.89
N VAL A 566 14.16 -1.33 -16.87
CA VAL A 566 14.28 -2.76 -16.48
C VAL A 566 13.61 -3.06 -15.14
N PRO A 567 13.81 -2.29 -14.05
CA PRO A 567 13.22 -2.62 -12.76
C PRO A 567 11.71 -2.49 -12.73
N ALA A 568 11.12 -1.58 -13.52
CA ALA A 568 9.66 -1.49 -13.65
C ALA A 568 9.09 -2.70 -14.40
N LEU A 569 9.77 -3.16 -15.46
CA LEU A 569 9.33 -4.29 -16.28
C LEU A 569 9.52 -5.67 -15.62
N LEU A 570 10.39 -5.77 -14.62
CA LEU A 570 10.61 -6.97 -13.82
C LEU A 570 9.80 -6.97 -12.51
N GLU A 571 9.04 -5.90 -12.24
CA GLU A 571 8.19 -5.82 -11.06
C GLU A 571 7.02 -6.80 -11.19
N ILE A 572 6.69 -7.47 -10.08
CA ILE A 572 5.56 -8.39 -10.01
C ILE A 572 4.33 -7.60 -9.55
N GLY A 573 3.17 -7.85 -10.15
CA GLY A 573 1.90 -7.19 -9.81
C GLY A 573 1.51 -6.14 -10.85
N THR A 574 1.37 -6.59 -12.08
CA THR A 574 0.76 -5.86 -13.20
C THR A 574 -0.73 -5.68 -12.95
N GLU A 575 -1.23 -4.48 -13.25
CA GLU A 575 -2.65 -4.16 -13.21
C GLU A 575 -3.20 -4.25 -14.63
N GLY A 576 -4.17 -5.15 -14.84
CA GLY A 576 -4.86 -5.30 -16.12
C GLY A 576 -5.87 -4.17 -16.34
N VAL A 577 -5.94 -3.66 -17.57
CA VAL A 577 -6.97 -2.70 -17.98
C VAL A 577 -8.03 -3.44 -18.79
N ALA A 578 -9.26 -3.50 -18.27
CA ALA A 578 -10.40 -3.96 -19.03
C ALA A 578 -10.81 -2.84 -20.02
N GLY A 579 -10.79 -3.15 -21.32
CA GLY A 579 -11.05 -2.16 -22.38
C GLY A 579 -10.96 -2.75 -23.77
N GLU A 580 -11.01 -1.88 -24.80
CA GLU A 580 -11.06 -2.27 -26.22
C GLU A 580 -9.89 -3.19 -26.61
N ALA A 581 -8.74 -3.02 -25.97
CA ALA A 581 -7.55 -3.84 -26.21
C ALA A 581 -7.79 -5.34 -25.93
N SER A 582 -8.59 -5.67 -24.91
CA SER A 582 -8.91 -7.08 -24.58
C SER A 582 -9.84 -7.69 -25.63
N GLU A 583 -10.80 -6.92 -26.14
CA GLU A 583 -11.71 -7.34 -27.21
C GLU A 583 -10.96 -7.58 -28.52
N VAL A 584 -10.01 -6.70 -28.86
CA VAL A 584 -9.16 -6.86 -30.05
C VAL A 584 -8.31 -8.13 -29.96
N LEU A 585 -7.66 -8.38 -28.82
CA LEU A 585 -6.87 -9.60 -28.64
C LEU A 585 -7.73 -10.87 -28.70
N LEU A 586 -8.95 -10.82 -28.16
CA LEU A 586 -9.93 -11.91 -28.28
C LEU A 586 -10.34 -12.14 -29.73
N ALA A 587 -10.64 -11.07 -30.49
CA ALA A 587 -10.99 -11.16 -31.90
C ALA A 587 -9.82 -11.68 -32.76
N GLU A 588 -8.59 -11.26 -32.48
CA GLU A 588 -7.38 -11.76 -33.15
C GLU A 588 -7.12 -13.23 -32.82
N ALA A 589 -7.29 -13.64 -31.56
CA ALA A 589 -7.17 -15.01 -31.11
C ALA A 589 -8.25 -15.91 -31.75
N GLU A 590 -9.50 -15.44 -31.79
CA GLU A 590 -10.61 -16.10 -32.48
C GLU A 590 -10.31 -16.26 -33.96
N ALA A 591 -9.89 -15.18 -34.65
CA ALA A 591 -9.51 -15.24 -36.05
C ALA A 591 -8.33 -16.20 -36.31
N ARG A 592 -7.37 -16.28 -35.37
CA ARG A 592 -6.27 -17.25 -35.46
C ARG A 592 -6.75 -18.69 -35.29
N LEU A 593 -7.61 -18.95 -34.31
CA LEU A 593 -8.21 -20.27 -34.07
C LEU A 593 -9.09 -20.71 -35.23
N VAL A 594 -9.87 -19.81 -35.82
CA VAL A 594 -10.66 -20.07 -37.02
C VAL A 594 -9.73 -20.41 -38.20
N ARG A 595 -8.66 -19.64 -38.42
CA ARG A 595 -7.66 -19.96 -39.46
C ARG A 595 -6.99 -21.32 -39.25
N GLU A 596 -6.64 -21.65 -38.01
CA GLU A 596 -6.03 -22.92 -37.63
C GLU A 596 -7.02 -24.10 -37.84
N ALA A 597 -8.28 -23.93 -37.45
CA ALA A 597 -9.33 -24.93 -37.65
C ALA A 597 -9.74 -25.10 -39.12
N MET A 598 -9.55 -24.08 -39.96
CA MET A 598 -9.89 -24.09 -41.38
C MET A 598 -8.70 -24.41 -42.31
N GLN A 599 -7.49 -24.62 -41.79
CA GLN A 599 -6.38 -25.16 -42.58
C GLN A 599 -6.71 -26.62 -42.99
N ARG A 600 -6.82 -26.85 -44.30
CA ARG A 600 -6.97 -28.19 -44.91
C ARG A 600 -5.62 -28.80 -45.25
#